data_AF-A0A973WWS1-F1
#
_entry.id   AF-A0A973WWS1-F1
#
_cell.length_a   1.000
_cell.length_b   1.000
_cell.length_c   1.000
_cell.angle_alpha   90.00
_cell.angle_beta   90.00
_cell.angle_gamma   90.00
#
_symmetry.space_group_name_H-M   'P 1'
#
loop_
_entity.id
_entity.type
_entity.pdbx_description
1 polymer ?
#
loop_
_entity_poly.entity_id
_entity_poly.type
_entity_poly.pdbx_seq_one_letter_code
_entity_poly.pdbx_strand_id
1 'polypeptide(L)'
;MDKDILDHLKTLHTSAIDARNGYEEALEDAEGKGLTPLFRDMIALHDGNAEELGGALINAGEEANDEGSFMSLVHQTIMNVRSLFNGLDGSVLPGLIDGEKRNVGKYDDALKVTSATPTIADMLAAQRDKIAAKIALMEARKAAYEATAS
;
A
#
# COMPACT_ATOMS: atom_id res chain seq x y z
N MET A 1 -3.07 -23.56 -4.78
CA MET A 1 -3.96 -22.40 -4.57
C MET A 1 -4.66 -22.11 -5.89
N ASP A 2 -5.88 -21.56 -5.87
CA ASP A 2 -6.58 -21.20 -7.11
C ASP A 2 -5.80 -20.10 -7.87
N LYS A 3 -5.79 -20.15 -9.21
CA LYS A 3 -5.05 -19.19 -10.05
C LYS A 3 -5.53 -17.76 -9.83
N ASP A 4 -6.83 -17.56 -9.66
CA ASP A 4 -7.43 -16.24 -9.45
C ASP A 4 -6.93 -15.61 -8.13
N ILE A 5 -6.87 -16.43 -7.07
CA ILE A 5 -6.29 -16.03 -5.78
C ILE A 5 -4.81 -15.66 -5.95
N LEU A 6 -4.04 -16.47 -6.69
CA LEU A 6 -2.62 -16.20 -6.94
C LEU A 6 -2.41 -14.88 -7.68
N ASP A 7 -3.20 -14.61 -8.71
CA ASP A 7 -3.10 -13.37 -9.49
C ASP A 7 -3.46 -12.13 -8.63
N HIS A 8 -4.43 -12.26 -7.72
CA HIS A 8 -4.73 -11.23 -6.72
C HIS A 8 -3.60 -11.03 -5.72
N LEU A 9 -3.00 -12.10 -5.18
CA LEU A 9 -1.87 -11.99 -4.25
C LEU A 9 -0.66 -11.33 -4.90
N LYS A 10 -0.34 -11.68 -6.15
CA LYS A 10 0.71 -11.04 -6.94
C LYS A 10 0.45 -9.54 -7.11
N THR A 11 -0.79 -9.18 -7.45
CA THR A 11 -1.20 -7.78 -7.61
C THR A 11 -1.08 -6.99 -6.31
N LEU A 12 -1.48 -7.58 -5.19
CA LEU A 12 -1.36 -6.94 -3.87
C LEU A 12 0.09 -6.80 -3.45
N HIS A 13 0.91 -7.83 -3.66
CA HIS A 13 2.33 -7.81 -3.35
C HIS A 13 3.06 -6.68 -4.10
N THR A 14 2.84 -6.57 -5.41
CA THR A 14 3.39 -5.47 -6.22
C THR A 14 2.87 -4.11 -5.72
N SER A 15 1.58 -4.01 -5.40
CA SER A 15 1.00 -2.76 -4.89
C SER A 15 1.59 -2.32 -3.54
N ALA A 16 1.92 -3.27 -2.67
CA ALA A 16 2.57 -2.99 -1.39
C ALA A 16 4.01 -2.48 -1.59
N ILE A 17 4.77 -3.11 -2.49
CA ILE A 17 6.11 -2.64 -2.88
C ILE A 17 6.06 -1.22 -3.48
N ASP A 18 5.15 -0.99 -4.42
CA ASP A 18 5.00 0.33 -5.07
C ASP A 18 4.65 1.41 -4.04
N ALA A 19 3.74 1.11 -3.10
CA ALA A 19 3.38 2.04 -2.05
C ALA A 19 4.55 2.32 -1.11
N ARG A 20 5.28 1.29 -0.66
CA ARG A 20 6.49 1.44 0.16
C ARG A 20 7.50 2.37 -0.50
N ASN A 21 7.86 2.09 -1.75
CA ASN A 21 8.84 2.88 -2.51
C ASN A 21 8.36 4.34 -2.67
N GLY A 22 7.06 4.56 -2.89
CA GLY A 22 6.50 5.91 -2.96
C GLY A 22 6.60 6.70 -1.64
N TYR A 23 6.44 6.04 -0.48
CA TYR A 23 6.66 6.69 0.81
C TYR A 23 8.14 6.87 1.15
N GLU A 24 9.02 5.98 0.70
CA GLU A 24 10.48 6.16 0.82
C GLU A 24 10.92 7.42 0.06
N GLU A 25 10.48 7.59 -1.19
CA GLU A 25 10.73 8.80 -1.97
C GLU A 25 10.16 10.05 -1.26
N ALA A 26 8.91 9.99 -0.79
CA ALA A 26 8.31 11.10 -0.05
C ALA A 26 9.05 11.43 1.26
N LEU A 27 9.64 10.43 1.91
CA LEU A 27 10.45 10.61 3.12
C LEU A 27 11.81 11.25 2.83
N GLU A 28 12.46 10.86 1.72
CA GLU A 28 13.70 11.48 1.25
C GLU A 28 13.47 12.96 0.92
N ASP A 29 12.44 13.26 0.14
CA ASP A 29 12.03 14.63 -0.21
C ASP A 29 11.64 15.45 1.03
N ALA A 30 11.15 14.81 2.09
CA ALA A 30 10.73 15.49 3.30
C ALA A 30 11.88 16.16 4.08
N GLU A 31 13.12 15.70 3.89
CA GLU A 31 14.32 16.18 4.60
C GLU A 31 14.13 16.27 6.14
N GLY A 32 13.35 15.35 6.72
CA GLY A 32 13.05 15.30 8.16
C GLY A 32 12.00 16.30 8.66
N LYS A 33 11.28 16.99 7.76
CA LYS A 33 10.20 17.92 8.10
C LYS A 33 8.82 17.29 7.89
N GLY A 34 7.78 18.00 8.32
CA GLY A 34 6.40 17.70 7.98
C GLY A 34 5.92 16.31 8.44
N LEU A 35 5.43 15.52 7.49
CA LEU A 35 4.79 14.23 7.72
C LEU A 35 5.77 13.04 7.83
N THR A 36 7.07 13.28 8.04
CA THR A 36 8.11 12.23 8.18
C THR A 36 7.68 11.04 9.07
N PRO A 37 7.09 11.22 10.27
CA PRO A 37 6.62 10.08 11.07
C PRO A 37 5.52 9.25 10.39
N LEU A 38 4.61 9.89 9.64
CA LEU A 38 3.60 9.19 8.85
C LEU A 38 4.24 8.35 7.76
N PHE A 39 5.22 8.92 7.04
CA PHE A 39 5.87 8.19 5.95
C PHE A 39 6.60 6.96 6.47
N ARG A 40 7.35 7.08 7.59
CA ARG A 40 7.99 5.93 8.24
C ARG A 40 6.98 4.85 8.66
N ASP A 41 5.85 5.25 9.22
CA ASP A 41 4.77 4.33 9.59
C ASP A 41 4.21 3.59 8.35
N MET A 42 4.03 4.30 7.24
CA MET A 42 3.48 3.73 6.01
C MET A 42 4.48 2.83 5.29
N ILE A 43 5.77 3.17 5.29
CA ILE A 43 6.85 2.31 4.79
C ILE A 43 6.84 0.99 5.54
N ALA A 44 6.87 1.02 6.88
CA ALA A 44 6.87 -0.19 7.70
C ALA A 44 5.60 -1.05 7.51
N LEU A 45 4.44 -0.40 7.35
CA LEU A 45 3.18 -1.10 7.10
C LEU A 45 3.21 -1.85 5.75
N HIS A 46 3.60 -1.17 4.69
CA HIS A 46 3.59 -1.76 3.34
C HIS A 46 4.71 -2.78 3.15
N ASP A 47 5.85 -2.60 3.80
CA ASP A 47 6.93 -3.58 3.80
C ASP A 47 6.49 -4.89 4.48
N GLY A 48 5.91 -4.81 5.68
CA GLY A 48 5.39 -6.00 6.37
C GLY A 48 4.27 -6.70 5.59
N ASN A 49 3.40 -5.94 4.92
CA ASN A 49 2.38 -6.53 4.04
C ASN A 49 3.02 -7.27 2.84
N ALA A 50 4.03 -6.67 2.21
CA ALA A 50 4.76 -7.28 1.10
C ALA A 50 5.46 -8.59 1.54
N GLU A 51 6.11 -8.60 2.70
CA GLU A 51 6.73 -9.81 3.26
C GLU A 51 5.71 -10.94 3.49
N GLU A 52 4.58 -10.63 4.13
CA GLU A 52 3.51 -11.61 4.38
C GLU A 52 2.92 -12.16 3.07
N LEU A 53 2.65 -11.29 2.08
CA LEU A 53 2.14 -11.68 0.76
C LEU A 53 3.15 -12.51 -0.02
N GLY A 54 4.43 -12.13 0.01
CA GLY A 54 5.52 -12.86 -0.63
C GLY A 54 5.70 -14.25 -0.03
N GLY A 55 5.63 -14.36 1.29
CA GLY A 55 5.63 -15.65 1.98
C GLY A 55 4.46 -16.55 1.56
N ALA A 56 3.25 -16.00 1.41
CA ALA A 56 2.10 -16.75 0.91
C ALA A 56 2.29 -17.24 -0.53
N LEU A 57 2.87 -16.41 -1.40
CA LEU A 57 3.18 -16.75 -2.80
C LEU A 57 4.23 -17.86 -2.89
N ILE A 58 5.33 -17.75 -2.13
CA ILE A 58 6.38 -18.78 -2.06
C ILE A 58 5.82 -20.11 -1.56
N ASN A 59 5.01 -20.08 -0.50
CA ASN A 59 4.35 -21.28 0.02
C ASN A 59 3.38 -21.94 -0.98
N ALA A 60 2.87 -21.16 -1.94
CA ALA A 60 2.04 -21.66 -3.02
C ALA A 60 2.84 -22.15 -4.24
N GLY A 61 4.17 -22.08 -4.20
CA GLY A 61 5.07 -22.51 -5.26
C GLY A 61 5.37 -21.45 -6.34
N GLU A 62 5.04 -20.19 -6.07
CA GLU A 62 5.41 -19.08 -6.95
C GLU A 62 6.86 -18.64 -6.72
N GLU A 63 7.51 -18.22 -7.80
CA GLU A 63 8.89 -17.72 -7.77
C GLU A 63 8.92 -16.23 -8.10
N ALA A 64 9.68 -15.47 -7.32
CA ALA A 64 9.93 -14.07 -7.62
C ALA A 64 10.95 -13.93 -8.75
N ASN A 65 10.82 -12.87 -9.54
CA ASN A 65 11.81 -12.44 -10.50
C ASN A 65 13.02 -11.76 -9.78
N ASP A 66 14.02 -11.35 -10.55
CA ASP A 66 15.25 -10.73 -10.01
C ASP A 66 15.01 -9.42 -9.25
N GLU A 67 13.86 -8.77 -9.46
CA GLU A 67 13.43 -7.54 -8.77
C GLU A 67 12.58 -7.83 -7.53
N GLY A 68 12.41 -9.10 -7.16
CA GLY A 68 11.60 -9.54 -6.03
C GLY A 68 10.08 -9.57 -6.31
N SER A 69 9.65 -9.33 -7.56
CA SER A 69 8.24 -9.33 -7.96
C SER A 69 7.80 -10.69 -8.50
N PHE A 70 6.56 -11.10 -8.18
CA PHE A 70 5.96 -12.34 -8.67
C PHE A 70 5.10 -12.14 -9.95
N MET A 71 5.04 -10.91 -10.48
CA MET A 71 4.37 -10.58 -11.75
C MET A 71 5.31 -10.79 -12.93
N SER A 72 4.87 -11.54 -13.96
CA SER A 72 5.73 -11.89 -15.11
C SER A 72 5.90 -10.77 -16.15
N LEU A 73 4.97 -9.81 -16.21
CA LEU A 73 4.90 -8.74 -17.21
C LEU A 73 4.40 -7.48 -16.51
N VAL A 74 5.32 -6.72 -15.92
CA VAL A 74 4.98 -5.45 -15.29
C VAL A 74 4.61 -4.44 -16.39
N HIS A 75 3.31 -4.25 -16.68
CA HIS A 75 2.84 -2.93 -17.10
C HIS A 75 2.81 -2.08 -15.85
N GLN A 76 3.97 -1.49 -15.53
CA GLN A 76 4.14 -0.56 -14.43
C GLN A 76 3.25 0.63 -14.73
N THR A 77 2.03 0.64 -14.22
CA THR A 77 1.29 1.88 -14.07
C THR A 77 1.82 2.53 -12.80
N ILE A 78 3.08 2.98 -12.85
CA ILE A 78 3.64 3.84 -11.80
C ILE A 78 2.75 5.08 -11.82
N MET A 79 1.94 5.24 -10.79
CA MET A 79 1.39 6.55 -10.51
C MET A 79 2.54 7.35 -9.90
N ASN A 80 3.26 8.05 -10.77
CA ASN A 80 4.30 8.99 -10.40
C ASN A 80 3.64 10.05 -9.49
N VAL A 81 3.74 9.87 -8.16
CA VAL A 81 3.32 10.90 -7.19
C VAL A 81 4.38 12.02 -7.12
N ARG A 82 5.39 11.96 -7.99
CA ARG A 82 6.55 12.86 -8.11
C ARG A 82 6.21 14.32 -8.45
N SER A 83 4.95 14.66 -8.73
CA SER A 83 4.55 16.01 -9.17
C SER A 83 3.84 16.85 -8.11
N LEU A 84 3.53 16.32 -6.92
CA LEU A 84 2.62 17.01 -5.99
C LEU A 84 3.27 17.49 -4.68
N PHE A 85 4.53 17.12 -4.40
CA PHE A 85 5.17 17.38 -3.10
C PHE A 85 5.96 18.70 -3.03
N ASN A 86 5.46 19.78 -3.63
CA ASN A 86 6.05 21.13 -3.42
C ASN A 86 5.60 21.80 -2.11
N GLY A 87 4.94 21.06 -1.22
CA GLY A 87 4.60 21.47 0.14
C GLY A 87 4.52 20.24 1.03
N LEU A 88 5.49 20.02 1.90
CA LEU A 88 5.51 18.90 2.86
C LEU A 88 4.58 19.15 4.07
N ASP A 89 3.44 19.81 3.81
CA ASP A 89 2.42 20.17 4.78
C ASP A 89 1.16 19.30 4.59
N GLY A 90 0.01 19.70 5.15
CA GLY A 90 -1.24 18.93 5.02
C GLY A 90 -1.76 18.81 3.58
N SER A 91 -1.25 19.56 2.61
CA SER A 91 -1.70 19.56 1.21
C SER A 91 -1.45 18.25 0.47
N VAL A 92 -0.55 17.40 0.96
CA VAL A 92 -0.23 16.10 0.34
C VAL A 92 -1.17 14.98 0.78
N LEU A 93 -1.89 15.17 1.90
CA LEU A 93 -2.76 14.16 2.50
C LEU A 93 -3.85 13.65 1.53
N PRO A 94 -4.54 14.48 0.72
CA PRO A 94 -5.53 13.99 -0.24
C PRO A 94 -4.98 12.96 -1.22
N GLY A 95 -3.80 13.22 -1.80
CA GLY A 95 -3.17 12.30 -2.76
C GLY A 95 -2.76 10.97 -2.14
N LEU A 96 -2.24 11.01 -0.91
CA LEU A 96 -1.90 9.80 -0.13
C LEU A 96 -3.14 8.99 0.23
N ILE A 97 -4.20 9.66 0.71
CA ILE A 97 -5.49 9.03 1.04
C ILE A 97 -6.07 8.33 -0.19
N ASP A 98 -6.07 8.99 -1.35
CA ASP A 98 -6.58 8.40 -2.59
C ASP A 98 -5.74 7.19 -3.05
N GLY A 99 -4.42 7.25 -2.88
CA GLY A 99 -3.52 6.12 -3.08
C GLY A 99 -3.89 4.92 -2.24
N GLU A 100 -4.05 5.12 -0.93
CA GLU A 100 -4.38 4.03 -0.02
C GLU A 100 -5.80 3.49 -0.21
N LYS A 101 -6.78 4.34 -0.57
CA LYS A 101 -8.13 3.89 -0.92
C LYS A 101 -8.11 2.96 -2.14
N ARG A 102 -7.26 3.24 -3.15
CA ARG A 102 -7.07 2.32 -4.28
C ARG A 102 -6.45 0.99 -3.84
N ASN A 103 -5.52 1.00 -2.89
CA ASN A 103 -4.96 -0.23 -2.34
C ASN A 103 -6.03 -1.04 -1.59
N VAL A 104 -6.82 -0.42 -0.71
CA VAL A 104 -7.96 -1.07 -0.02
C VAL A 104 -8.92 -1.71 -1.02
N GLY A 105 -9.26 -1.04 -2.13
CA GLY A 105 -10.12 -1.60 -3.16
C GLY A 105 -9.58 -2.92 -3.75
N LYS A 106 -8.26 -3.04 -3.95
CA LYS A 106 -7.64 -4.29 -4.42
C LYS A 106 -7.77 -5.42 -3.39
N TYR A 107 -7.67 -5.11 -2.09
CA TYR A 107 -7.93 -6.09 -1.03
C TYR A 107 -9.39 -6.53 -1.02
N ASP A 108 -10.33 -5.59 -1.18
CA ASP A 108 -11.75 -5.92 -1.24
C ASP A 108 -12.09 -6.82 -2.43
N ASP A 109 -11.42 -6.61 -3.58
CA ASP A 109 -11.57 -7.49 -4.74
C ASP A 109 -11.00 -8.89 -4.46
N ALA A 110 -9.80 -8.99 -3.88
CA ALA A 110 -9.20 -10.28 -3.51
C ALA A 110 -10.03 -11.05 -2.44
N LEU A 111 -10.66 -10.33 -1.51
CA LEU A 111 -11.50 -10.93 -0.47
C LEU A 111 -12.80 -11.55 -1.01
N LYS A 112 -13.28 -11.12 -2.17
CA LYS A 112 -14.47 -11.73 -2.82
C LYS A 112 -14.22 -13.16 -3.30
N VAL A 113 -12.96 -13.51 -3.61
CA VAL A 113 -12.59 -14.78 -4.23
C VAL A 113 -11.81 -15.73 -3.30
N THR A 114 -11.44 -15.28 -2.10
CA THR A 114 -10.61 -16.05 -1.15
C THR A 114 -11.40 -16.84 -0.11
N SER A 115 -12.73 -16.93 -0.22
CA SER A 115 -13.61 -17.63 0.72
C SER A 115 -13.27 -19.12 0.94
N ALA A 116 -12.62 -19.76 -0.04
CA ALA A 116 -12.15 -21.15 0.05
C ALA A 116 -10.80 -21.32 0.75
N THR A 117 -10.10 -20.23 1.11
CA THR A 117 -8.79 -20.25 1.77
C THR A 117 -8.79 -19.34 3.01
N PRO A 118 -9.34 -19.80 4.16
CA PRO A 118 -9.56 -18.94 5.33
C PRO A 118 -8.32 -18.22 5.84
N THR A 119 -7.16 -18.89 5.86
CA THR A 119 -5.90 -18.29 6.31
C THR A 119 -5.46 -17.11 5.45
N ILE A 120 -5.68 -17.19 4.13
CA ILE A 120 -5.39 -16.08 3.20
C ILE A 120 -6.43 -14.97 3.39
N ALA A 121 -7.71 -15.31 3.51
CA ALA A 121 -8.76 -14.33 3.75
C ALA A 121 -8.50 -13.52 5.05
N ASP A 122 -8.11 -14.19 6.13
CA ASP A 122 -7.79 -13.55 7.41
C ASP A 122 -6.58 -12.62 7.31
N MET A 123 -5.52 -13.06 6.63
CA MET A 123 -4.33 -12.23 6.37
C MET A 123 -4.71 -10.97 5.57
N LEU A 124 -5.45 -11.14 4.46
CA LEU A 124 -5.86 -10.04 3.60
C LEU A 124 -6.79 -9.05 4.33
N ALA A 125 -7.73 -9.55 5.14
CA ALA A 125 -8.60 -8.71 5.94
C ALA A 125 -7.81 -7.90 6.97
N ALA A 126 -6.86 -8.53 7.66
CA ALA A 126 -6.00 -7.85 8.64
C ALA A 126 -5.14 -6.74 7.98
N GLN A 127 -4.55 -7.01 6.82
CA GLN A 127 -3.75 -6.01 6.09
C GLN A 127 -4.62 -4.84 5.60
N ARG A 128 -5.79 -5.12 5.00
CA ARG A 128 -6.76 -4.09 4.59
C ARG A 128 -7.16 -3.20 5.76
N ASP A 129 -7.44 -3.79 6.93
CA ASP A 129 -7.90 -3.04 8.11
C ASP A 129 -6.80 -2.15 8.68
N LYS A 130 -5.54 -2.61 8.65
CA LYS A 130 -4.37 -1.76 9.00
C LYS A 130 -4.26 -0.54 8.07
N ILE A 131 -4.46 -0.72 6.75
CA ILE A 131 -4.44 0.40 5.78
C ILE A 131 -5.62 1.34 6.03
N ALA A 132 -6.83 0.81 6.22
CA ALA A 132 -8.03 1.60 6.51
C ALA A 132 -7.87 2.46 7.78
N ALA A 133 -7.24 1.92 8.82
CA ALA A 133 -6.92 2.68 10.03
C ALA A 133 -5.96 3.85 9.76
N LYS A 134 -4.95 3.67 8.89
CA LYS A 134 -4.06 4.76 8.48
C LYS A 134 -4.76 5.81 7.62
N ILE A 135 -5.68 5.40 6.74
CA ILE A 135 -6.54 6.32 5.99
C ILE A 135 -7.33 7.21 6.94
N ALA A 136 -8.02 6.62 7.93
CA ALA A 136 -8.80 7.37 8.90
C ALA A 136 -7.95 8.38 9.69
N LEU A 137 -6.72 7.99 10.06
CA LEU A 137 -5.77 8.91 10.70
C LEU A 137 -5.36 10.08 9.77
N MET A 138 -5.11 9.80 8.49
CA MET A 138 -4.79 10.83 7.51
C MET A 138 -5.97 11.78 7.26
N GLU A 139 -7.19 11.27 7.18
CA GLU A 139 -8.42 12.07 7.05
C GLU A 139 -8.62 13.00 8.26
N ALA A 140 -8.40 12.49 9.48
CA ALA A 140 -8.46 13.31 10.70
C ALA A 140 -7.39 14.43 10.69
N ARG A 141 -6.16 14.12 10.26
CA ARG A 141 -5.08 15.12 10.12
C ARG A 141 -5.40 16.16 9.05
N LYS A 142 -5.97 15.74 7.91
CA LYS A 142 -6.40 16.63 6.83
C LYS A 142 -7.45 17.62 7.33
N ALA A 143 -8.47 17.14 8.03
CA ALA A 143 -9.52 18.00 8.59
C ALA A 143 -8.94 19.02 9.59
N ALA A 144 -7.99 18.62 10.44
CA ALA A 144 -7.31 19.52 11.36
C ALA A 144 -6.51 20.61 10.64
N TYR A 145 -5.80 20.26 9.56
CA TYR A 145 -5.06 21.20 8.74
C TYR A 145 -5.98 22.24 8.08
N GLU A 146 -7.07 21.79 7.46
CA GLU A 146 -8.06 22.66 6.80
C GLU A 146 -8.72 23.64 7.79
N ALA A 147 -8.97 23.20 9.02
CA ALA A 147 -9.53 24.05 10.08
C ALA A 147 -8.55 25.15 10.55
N THR A 148 -7.25 24.91 10.52
CA THR A 148 -6.21 25.88 10.91
C THR A 148 -5.80 26.84 9.80
N ALA A 149 -6.09 26.49 8.54
CA ALA A 149 -5.78 27.30 7.36
C ALA A 149 -6.89 28.31 6.99
N SER A 150 -8.02 28.26 7.70
CA SER A 150 -9.19 29.16 7.57
C SER A 150 -9.13 30.32 8.55
#